data_AF-A0A4U0SVZ3-F1
#
_entry.id   AF-A0A4U0SVZ3-F1
#
_cell.length_a   1.000
_cell.length_b   1.000
_cell.length_c   1.000
_cell.angle_alpha   90.00
_cell.angle_beta   90.00
_cell.angle_gamma   90.00
#
_symmetry.space_group_name_H-M   'P 1'
#
loop_
_entity.id
_entity.type
_entity.pdbx_description
1 polymer ?
#
loop_
_entity_poly.entity_id
_entity_poly.type
_entity_poly.pdbx_seq_one_letter_code
_entity_poly.pdbx_strand_id
1 'polypeptide(L)'
;MADHQPELVGDALRTLGATRAGLREAHRRWQAWQHSRTFPRGERRYRVILGPPETTAVRQVGDLSCRALLWPVPLWPGLRFEVLVAPGGGGAVWNEWLVRAPGASSPELRTAADLAPWCCVVDEVAAAFPAVVPMEGDAPTRWRLAFTDPADGARRVAHFTWGLLQYVAD
;
A
#
# COMPACT_ATOMS: atom_id res chain seq x y z
N MET A 1 -0.09 16.38 -7.22
CA MET A 1 0.57 15.06 -7.23
C MET A 1 2.06 15.34 -7.24
N ALA A 2 2.68 15.31 -6.06
CA ALA A 2 4.12 15.42 -5.92
C ALA A 2 4.62 14.02 -5.54
N ASP A 3 5.27 13.36 -6.48
CA ASP A 3 5.80 12.02 -6.29
C ASP A 3 7.05 12.11 -5.40
N HIS A 4 7.14 11.27 -4.37
CA HIS A 4 8.32 11.24 -3.50
C HIS A 4 9.55 10.68 -4.22
N GLN A 5 9.35 9.87 -5.26
CA GLN A 5 10.39 9.18 -6.01
C GLN A 5 10.19 9.37 -7.54
N PRO A 6 10.40 10.59 -8.06
CA PRO A 6 10.04 10.92 -9.45
C PRO A 6 10.83 10.13 -10.50
N GLU A 7 12.07 9.73 -10.20
CA GLU A 7 12.91 8.87 -11.04
C GLU A 7 12.34 7.45 -11.11
N LEU A 8 12.07 6.83 -9.95
CA LEU A 8 11.46 5.49 -9.89
C LEU A 8 10.09 5.44 -10.58
N VAL A 9 9.29 6.50 -10.45
CA VAL A 9 8.03 6.63 -11.21
C VAL A 9 8.28 6.69 -12.71
N GLY A 10 9.31 7.43 -13.15
CA GLY A 10 9.70 7.47 -14.55
C GLY A 10 10.08 6.10 -15.10
N ASP A 11 10.80 5.30 -14.32
CA ASP A 11 11.25 3.95 -14.69
C ASP A 11 10.07 2.97 -14.73
N ALA A 12 9.22 3.00 -13.71
CA ALA A 12 7.99 2.23 -13.65
C ALA A 12 7.06 2.48 -14.84
N LEU A 13 6.89 3.76 -15.24
CA LEU A 13 6.09 4.11 -16.41
C LEU A 13 6.66 3.50 -17.69
N ARG A 14 7.99 3.52 -17.86
CA ARG A 14 8.65 2.87 -19.01
C ARG A 14 8.42 1.37 -19.01
N THR A 15 8.60 0.71 -17.87
CA THR A 15 8.34 -0.73 -17.71
C THR A 15 6.89 -1.09 -18.06
N LEU A 16 5.93 -0.25 -17.69
CA LEU A 16 4.50 -0.46 -17.97
C LEU A 16 4.08 -0.02 -19.39
N GLY A 17 4.97 0.57 -20.20
CA GLY A 17 4.61 1.17 -21.48
C GLY A 17 3.62 2.34 -21.34
N ALA A 18 3.60 2.99 -20.19
CA ALA A 18 2.66 4.05 -19.83
C ALA A 18 3.32 5.43 -19.92
N THR A 19 2.49 6.49 -20.00
CA THR A 19 2.97 7.87 -20.04
C THR A 19 2.59 8.61 -18.76
N ARG A 20 3.34 9.67 -18.41
CA ARG A 20 2.99 10.58 -17.31
C ARG A 20 1.61 11.21 -17.50
N ALA A 21 1.21 11.49 -18.74
CA ALA A 21 -0.13 11.98 -19.05
C ALA A 21 -1.19 10.91 -18.77
N GLY A 22 -0.95 9.67 -19.18
CA GLY A 22 -1.82 8.54 -18.88
C GLY A 22 -1.98 8.29 -17.38
N LEU A 23 -0.89 8.39 -16.61
CA LEU A 23 -0.93 8.31 -15.15
C LEU A 23 -1.82 9.42 -14.54
N ARG A 24 -1.62 10.68 -14.96
CA ARG A 24 -2.44 11.81 -14.49
C ARG A 24 -3.91 11.63 -14.85
N GLU A 25 -4.20 11.15 -16.05
CA GLU A 25 -5.58 10.88 -16.49
C GLU A 25 -6.21 9.73 -15.70
N ALA A 26 -5.47 8.66 -15.42
CA ALA A 26 -5.93 7.58 -14.55
C ALA A 26 -6.23 8.09 -13.14
N HIS A 27 -5.34 8.90 -12.55
CA HIS A 27 -5.55 9.52 -11.25
C HIS A 27 -6.78 10.45 -11.25
N ARG A 28 -6.96 11.26 -12.30
CA ARG A 28 -8.11 12.16 -12.46
C ARG A 28 -9.42 11.37 -12.50
N ARG A 29 -9.50 10.28 -13.28
CA ARG A 29 -10.68 9.42 -13.35
C ARG A 29 -10.97 8.75 -12.00
N TRP A 30 -9.93 8.25 -11.33
CA TRP A 30 -10.06 7.71 -9.97
C TRP A 30 -10.67 8.74 -9.01
N GLN A 31 -10.11 9.94 -8.95
CA GLN A 31 -10.62 11.04 -8.11
C GLN A 31 -12.07 11.39 -8.46
N ALA A 32 -12.43 11.43 -9.74
CA ALA A 32 -13.80 11.70 -10.16
C ALA A 32 -14.78 10.60 -9.68
N TRP A 33 -14.39 9.33 -9.71
CA TRP A 33 -15.21 8.24 -9.20
C TRP A 33 -15.38 8.27 -7.68
N GLN A 34 -14.35 8.69 -6.92
CA GLN A 34 -14.46 8.86 -5.47
C GLN A 34 -15.57 9.84 -5.07
N HIS A 35 -15.74 10.92 -5.84
CA HIS A 35 -16.71 11.97 -5.55
C HIS A 35 -18.08 11.74 -6.21
N SER A 36 -18.22 10.70 -7.04
CA SER A 36 -19.46 10.43 -7.75
C SER A 36 -20.55 9.91 -6.80
N ARG A 37 -21.77 10.40 -6.98
CA ARG A 37 -22.96 9.93 -6.24
C ARG A 37 -23.51 8.61 -6.78
N THR A 38 -23.28 8.34 -8.07
CA THR A 38 -23.84 7.18 -8.79
C THR A 38 -22.85 6.03 -8.91
N PHE A 39 -21.55 6.31 -8.74
CA PHE A 39 -20.53 5.27 -8.82
C PHE A 39 -20.63 4.31 -7.63
N PRO A 40 -20.46 2.98 -7.83
CA PRO A 40 -20.50 2.02 -6.74
C PRO A 40 -19.55 2.38 -5.59
N ARG A 41 -19.97 2.12 -4.35
CA ARG A 41 -19.17 2.38 -3.14
C ARG A 41 -18.62 1.09 -2.54
N GLY A 42 -17.71 1.24 -1.57
CA GLY A 42 -17.11 0.12 -0.86
C GLY A 42 -16.38 -0.83 -1.80
N GLU A 43 -16.40 -2.13 -1.50
CA GLU A 43 -15.70 -3.14 -2.29
C GLU A 43 -16.14 -3.19 -3.77
N ARG A 44 -17.39 -2.82 -4.07
CA ARG A 44 -17.93 -2.88 -5.44
C ARG A 44 -17.19 -1.94 -6.40
N ARG A 45 -16.70 -0.80 -5.90
CA ARG A 45 -15.86 0.14 -6.67
C ARG A 45 -14.65 -0.56 -7.28
N TYR A 46 -13.91 -1.30 -6.45
CA TYR A 46 -12.68 -1.97 -6.85
C TYR A 46 -12.96 -3.08 -7.85
N ARG A 47 -14.04 -3.84 -7.65
CA ARG A 47 -14.45 -4.89 -8.60
C ARG A 47 -14.78 -4.33 -9.99
N VAL A 48 -15.39 -3.15 -10.07
CA VAL A 48 -15.71 -2.50 -11.34
C VAL A 48 -14.44 -1.98 -12.03
N ILE A 49 -13.48 -1.45 -11.28
CA ILE A 49 -12.29 -0.80 -11.83
C ILE A 49 -11.16 -1.80 -12.14
N LEU A 50 -10.92 -2.75 -11.22
CA LEU A 50 -9.81 -3.69 -11.26
C LEU A 50 -10.25 -5.09 -11.74
N GLY A 51 -11.55 -5.32 -11.93
CA GLY A 51 -12.10 -6.64 -12.21
C GLY A 51 -12.23 -7.52 -10.96
N PRO A 52 -12.47 -8.84 -11.10
CA PRO A 52 -12.52 -9.75 -9.95
C PRO A 52 -11.16 -9.81 -9.25
N PRO A 53 -11.12 -9.94 -7.90
CA PRO A 53 -9.88 -10.18 -7.19
C PRO A 53 -9.31 -11.56 -7.57
N GLU A 54 -7.99 -11.68 -7.60
CA GLU A 54 -7.30 -12.95 -7.79
C GLU A 54 -7.54 -13.87 -6.60
N THR A 55 -7.44 -13.31 -5.38
CA THR A 55 -7.63 -14.05 -4.14
C THR A 55 -8.59 -13.31 -3.23
N THR A 56 -9.43 -14.07 -2.52
CA THR A 56 -10.18 -13.58 -1.36
C THR A 56 -9.72 -14.36 -0.13
N ALA A 57 -9.32 -13.66 0.92
CA ALA A 57 -8.88 -14.24 2.18
C ALA A 57 -9.69 -13.70 3.35
N VAL A 58 -9.61 -14.39 4.48
CA VAL A 58 -10.14 -13.90 5.76
C VAL A 58 -8.98 -13.37 6.60
N ARG A 59 -9.13 -12.17 7.16
CA ARG A 59 -8.17 -11.54 8.06
C ARG A 59 -8.82 -11.30 9.42
N GLN A 60 -8.12 -11.65 10.48
CA GLN A 60 -8.54 -11.31 11.83
C GLN A 60 -7.95 -9.96 12.21
N VAL A 61 -8.82 -9.03 12.61
CA VAL A 61 -8.44 -7.72 13.15
C VAL A 61 -9.06 -7.62 14.53
N GLY A 62 -8.26 -7.88 15.57
CA GLY A 62 -8.79 -8.10 16.92
C GLY A 62 -9.71 -9.33 16.93
N ASP A 63 -10.94 -9.13 17.38
CA ASP A 63 -12.02 -10.13 17.40
C ASP A 63 -12.88 -10.14 16.11
N LEU A 64 -12.54 -9.29 15.13
CA LEU A 64 -13.34 -9.07 13.93
C LEU A 64 -12.77 -9.86 12.74
N SER A 65 -13.63 -10.68 12.13
CA SER A 65 -13.33 -11.43 10.91
C SER A 65 -13.65 -10.58 9.67
N CYS A 66 -12.60 -10.06 9.03
CA CYS A 66 -12.67 -9.20 7.85
C CYS A 66 -12.36 -9.99 6.58
N ARG A 67 -12.88 -9.53 5.44
CA ARG A 67 -12.52 -10.08 4.13
C ARG A 67 -11.41 -9.25 3.49
N ALA A 68 -10.34 -9.88 3.06
CA ALA A 68 -9.32 -9.27 2.23
C ALA A 68 -9.53 -9.66 0.76
N LEU A 69 -9.61 -8.67 -0.12
CA LEU A 69 -9.68 -8.86 -1.57
C LEU A 69 -8.34 -8.45 -2.17
N LEU A 70 -7.71 -9.34 -2.92
CA LEU A 70 -6.34 -9.15 -3.40
C LEU A 70 -6.32 -9.12 -4.94
N TRP A 71 -5.77 -8.04 -5.50
CA TRP A 71 -5.53 -7.91 -6.94
C TRP A 71 -4.03 -7.94 -7.26
N PRO A 72 -3.63 -8.54 -8.39
CA PRO A 72 -2.26 -8.50 -8.86
C PRO A 72 -1.87 -7.06 -9.21
N VAL A 73 -0.59 -6.74 -9.05
CA VAL A 73 -0.03 -5.44 -9.42
C VAL A 73 1.05 -5.68 -10.46
N PRO A 74 0.79 -5.46 -11.77
CA PRO A 74 1.71 -5.85 -12.84
C PRO A 74 3.14 -5.32 -12.69
N LEU A 75 3.30 -4.13 -12.12
CA LEU A 75 4.61 -3.53 -11.85
C LEU A 75 5.40 -4.28 -10.76
N TRP A 76 4.70 -4.86 -9.78
CA TRP A 76 5.30 -5.59 -8.66
C TRP A 76 4.63 -6.96 -8.51
N PRO A 77 5.07 -7.98 -9.27
CA PRO A 77 4.44 -9.30 -9.26
C PRO A 77 4.43 -10.00 -7.89
N GLY A 78 5.39 -9.65 -7.02
CA GLY A 78 5.46 -10.13 -5.64
C GLY A 78 4.54 -9.40 -4.66
N LEU A 79 3.78 -8.39 -5.10
CA LEU A 79 2.84 -7.62 -4.27
C LEU A 79 1.40 -7.83 -4.72
N ARG A 80 0.47 -7.53 -3.83
CA ARG A 80 -0.96 -7.45 -4.10
C ARG A 80 -1.51 -6.13 -3.59
N PHE A 81 -2.46 -5.56 -4.32
CA PHE A 81 -3.30 -4.51 -3.79
C PHE A 81 -4.41 -5.18 -2.99
N GLU A 82 -4.37 -5.02 -1.67
CA GLU A 82 -5.35 -5.56 -0.73
C GLU A 82 -6.39 -4.49 -0.40
N VAL A 83 -7.66 -4.86 -0.50
CA VAL A 83 -8.78 -4.10 0.05
C VAL A 83 -9.37 -4.91 1.19
N LEU A 84 -9.27 -4.37 2.40
CA LEU A 84 -9.83 -4.96 3.60
C LEU A 84 -11.26 -4.47 3.81
N VAL A 85 -12.19 -5.40 3.80
CA VAL A 85 -13.63 -5.17 3.88
C VAL A 85 -14.14 -5.53 5.27
N ALA A 86 -14.85 -4.59 5.87
CA ALA A 86 -15.49 -4.70 7.17
C ALA A 86 -16.47 -5.89 7.25
N PRO A 87 -16.64 -6.49 8.43
CA PRO A 87 -17.73 -7.43 8.67
C PRO A 87 -19.10 -6.73 8.58
N GLY A 88 -20.19 -7.52 8.45
CA GLY A 88 -21.56 -6.99 8.53
C GLY A 88 -22.25 -6.69 7.19
N GLY A 89 -21.75 -7.23 6.07
CA GLY A 89 -22.48 -7.31 4.80
C GLY A 89 -22.58 -6.02 3.96
N GLY A 90 -22.22 -4.85 4.53
CA GLY A 90 -22.26 -3.56 3.83
C GLY A 90 -21.13 -3.31 2.83
N GLY A 91 -20.11 -4.18 2.78
CA GLY A 91 -18.96 -4.03 1.88
C GLY A 91 -18.11 -2.79 2.15
N ALA A 92 -18.21 -2.22 3.36
CA ALA A 92 -17.44 -1.06 3.76
C ALA A 92 -15.94 -1.39 3.76
N VAL A 93 -15.13 -0.49 3.22
CA VAL A 93 -13.68 -0.68 3.12
C VAL A 93 -13.04 -0.03 4.34
N TRP A 94 -12.30 -0.80 5.10
CA TRP A 94 -11.53 -0.31 6.25
C TRP A 94 -10.13 0.12 5.86
N ASN A 95 -9.50 -0.60 4.92
CA ASN A 95 -8.16 -0.29 4.48
C ASN A 95 -7.93 -0.68 3.01
N GLU A 96 -7.02 0.03 2.36
CA GLU A 96 -6.57 -0.23 0.99
C GLU A 96 -5.07 0.07 0.83
N TRP A 97 -4.26 -0.96 0.57
CA TRP A 97 -2.80 -0.79 0.45
C TRP A 97 -2.13 -1.97 -0.25
N LEU A 98 -0.83 -1.85 -0.50
CA LEU A 98 0.02 -2.91 -1.03
C LEU A 98 0.50 -3.83 0.10
N VAL A 99 0.35 -5.13 -0.12
CA VAL A 99 0.84 -6.20 0.77
C VAL A 99 1.72 -7.17 -0.01
N ARG A 100 2.57 -7.92 0.69
CA ARG A 100 3.31 -9.03 0.10
C ARG A 100 2.31 -10.10 -0.38
N ALA A 101 2.50 -10.58 -1.61
CA ALA A 101 1.66 -11.66 -2.14
C ALA A 101 1.82 -12.92 -1.28
N PRO A 102 0.74 -13.68 -1.02
CA PRO A 102 0.84 -14.94 -0.30
C PRO A 102 1.88 -15.87 -0.93
N GLY A 103 2.84 -16.36 -0.14
CA GLY A 103 3.92 -17.23 -0.60
C GLY A 103 5.10 -16.53 -1.29
N ALA A 104 5.03 -15.22 -1.53
CA ALA A 104 6.19 -14.46 -2.01
C ALA A 104 7.17 -14.18 -0.87
N SER A 105 8.46 -14.22 -1.17
CA SER A 105 9.51 -13.88 -0.21
C SER A 105 9.47 -12.41 0.18
N SER A 106 9.56 -12.14 1.48
CA SER A 106 9.79 -10.81 2.01
C SER A 106 11.27 -10.42 1.93
N PRO A 107 11.59 -9.12 1.80
CA PRO A 107 12.96 -8.64 1.89
C PRO A 107 13.51 -8.88 3.30
N GLU A 108 14.82 -9.14 3.39
CA GLU A 108 15.52 -9.17 4.67
C GLU A 108 15.84 -7.73 5.11
N LEU A 109 15.19 -7.28 6.18
CA LEU A 109 15.38 -5.94 6.74
C LEU A 109 16.04 -6.07 8.11
N ARG A 110 17.26 -5.56 8.28
CA ARG A 110 18.04 -5.66 9.52
C ARG A 110 18.31 -4.30 10.13
N THR A 111 18.52 -3.30 9.28
CA THR A 111 18.85 -1.92 9.65
C THR A 111 18.10 -0.95 8.76
N ALA A 112 18.11 0.34 9.08
CA ALA A 112 17.49 1.33 8.19
C ALA A 112 18.19 1.43 6.82
N ALA A 113 19.43 0.95 6.68
CA ALA A 113 20.14 0.91 5.39
C ALA A 113 19.48 -0.05 4.38
N ASP A 114 18.69 -1.03 4.84
CA ASP A 114 17.98 -1.97 3.97
C ASP A 114 16.66 -1.37 3.42
N LEU A 115 16.23 -0.22 3.95
CA LEU A 115 14.97 0.45 3.64
C LEU A 115 15.09 1.39 2.42
N ALA A 116 15.49 0.82 1.29
CA ALA A 116 15.45 1.52 0.01
C ALA A 116 13.99 1.79 -0.45
N PRO A 117 13.74 2.91 -1.16
CA PRO A 117 12.40 3.19 -1.67
C PRO A 117 11.80 2.03 -2.48
N TRP A 118 10.52 1.73 -2.22
CA TRP A 118 9.73 0.67 -2.83
C TRP A 118 10.19 -0.77 -2.57
N CYS A 119 11.16 -1.01 -1.68
CA CYS A 119 11.66 -2.37 -1.42
C CYS A 119 10.68 -3.22 -0.58
N CYS A 120 9.96 -2.59 0.35
CA CYS A 120 9.16 -3.29 1.34
C CYS A 120 7.81 -2.59 1.60
N VAL A 121 6.91 -3.35 2.22
CA VAL A 121 5.62 -2.84 2.71
C VAL A 121 5.65 -2.56 4.22
N VAL A 122 4.65 -1.83 4.70
CA VAL A 122 4.49 -1.45 6.11
C VAL A 122 4.55 -2.63 7.08
N ASP A 123 3.91 -3.76 6.75
CA ASP A 123 3.91 -4.96 7.59
C ASP A 123 5.32 -5.56 7.74
N GLU A 124 6.17 -5.44 6.72
CA GLU A 124 7.52 -5.97 6.73
C GLU A 124 8.44 -5.12 7.64
N VAL A 125 8.24 -3.80 7.66
CA VAL A 125 8.92 -2.92 8.62
C VAL A 125 8.42 -3.17 10.04
N ALA A 126 7.10 -3.34 10.22
CA ALA A 126 6.52 -3.63 11.52
C ALA A 126 6.98 -4.97 12.10
N ALA A 127 7.25 -5.96 11.26
CA ALA A 127 7.77 -7.27 11.66
C ALA A 127 9.29 -7.26 11.92
N ALA A 128 10.05 -6.49 11.14
CA ALA A 128 11.51 -6.50 11.20
C ALA A 128 12.09 -5.69 12.36
N PHE A 129 11.46 -4.58 12.74
CA PHE A 129 12.00 -3.66 13.74
C PHE A 129 11.21 -3.72 15.07
N PRO A 130 11.90 -3.68 16.23
CA PRO A 130 11.22 -3.66 17.51
C PRO A 130 10.58 -2.29 17.79
N ALA A 131 9.53 -2.29 18.63
CA ALA A 131 8.90 -1.09 19.17
C ALA A 131 8.44 -0.07 18.10
N VAL A 132 7.93 -0.58 16.96
CA VAL A 132 7.32 0.28 15.94
C VAL A 132 6.10 0.99 16.50
N VAL A 133 5.98 2.29 16.20
CA VAL A 133 4.85 3.11 16.62
C VAL A 133 4.17 3.67 15.37
N PRO A 134 2.91 3.29 15.11
CA PRO A 134 2.10 3.94 14.09
C PRO A 134 2.00 5.44 14.32
N MET A 135 2.18 6.20 13.24
CA MET A 135 2.04 7.65 13.25
C MET A 135 1.00 8.06 12.20
N GLU A 136 0.29 9.16 12.48
CA GLU A 136 -0.69 9.72 11.56
C GLU A 136 -0.03 10.03 10.20
N GLY A 137 -0.67 9.64 9.10
CA GLY A 137 -0.26 10.06 7.76
C GLY A 137 -0.52 11.54 7.53
N ASP A 138 0.22 12.16 6.62
CA ASP A 138 -0.01 13.52 6.15
C ASP A 138 -1.05 13.59 4.99
N ALA A 139 -1.54 12.43 4.53
CA ALA A 139 -2.60 12.31 3.53
C ALA A 139 -3.34 10.96 3.67
N PRO A 140 -4.55 10.79 3.11
CA PRO A 140 -5.38 9.59 3.31
C PRO A 140 -4.74 8.24 2.93
N THR A 141 -3.75 8.24 2.04
CA THR A 141 -3.03 7.03 1.59
C THR A 141 -1.60 6.97 2.10
N ARG A 142 -1.19 7.95 2.91
CA ARG A 142 0.16 8.01 3.48
C ARG A 142 0.13 7.45 4.88
N TRP A 143 1.17 6.69 5.20
CA TRP A 143 1.32 6.06 6.50
C TRP A 143 2.74 6.27 7.00
N ARG A 144 2.93 6.27 8.32
CA ARG A 144 4.23 6.45 8.93
C ARG A 144 4.42 5.46 10.07
N LEU A 145 5.62 4.89 10.17
CA LEU A 145 6.04 4.08 11.31
C LEU A 145 7.32 4.68 11.89
N ALA A 146 7.29 5.07 13.15
CA ALA A 146 8.52 5.35 13.88
C ALA A 146 9.09 4.04 14.41
N PHE A 147 10.39 3.85 14.28
CA PHE A 147 11.11 2.67 14.74
C PHE A 147 12.48 3.06 15.30
N THR A 148 13.12 2.14 16.01
CA THR A 148 14.50 2.30 16.48
C THR A 148 15.41 1.47 15.57
N ASP A 149 16.36 2.09 14.91
CA ASP A 149 17.33 1.39 14.05
C ASP A 149 18.27 0.53 14.92
N PRO A 150 18.31 -0.79 14.72
CA PRO A 150 19.20 -1.67 15.48
C PRO A 150 20.69 -1.39 15.26
N ALA A 151 21.06 -0.73 14.16
CA ALA A 151 22.46 -0.43 13.85
C ALA A 151 23.11 0.56 14.83
N ASP A 152 22.37 1.61 15.20
CA ASP A 152 22.88 2.75 15.96
C ASP A 152 21.99 3.17 17.14
N GLY A 153 20.81 2.55 17.30
CA GLY A 153 19.82 2.89 18.32
C GLY A 153 19.06 4.19 18.05
N ALA A 154 19.25 4.82 16.88
CA ALA A 154 18.59 6.06 16.54
C ALA A 154 17.09 5.84 16.27
N ARG A 155 16.27 6.80 16.69
CA ARG A 155 14.87 6.85 16.29
C ARG A 155 14.81 7.32 14.83
N ARG A 156 14.01 6.63 14.01
CA ARG A 156 13.77 6.98 12.61
C ARG A 156 12.30 6.82 12.27
N VAL A 157 11.87 7.42 11.16
CA VAL A 157 10.50 7.35 10.65
C VAL A 157 10.50 6.84 9.22
N ALA A 158 9.86 5.70 8.99
CA ALA A 158 9.58 5.17 7.66
C ALA A 158 8.27 5.77 7.12
N HIS A 159 8.32 6.35 5.93
CA HIS A 159 7.17 6.96 5.25
C HIS A 159 6.68 6.08 4.12
N PHE A 160 5.38 5.85 4.06
CA PHE A 160 4.74 4.96 3.09
C PHE A 160 3.66 5.70 2.30
N THR A 161 3.41 5.24 1.08
CA THR A 161 2.23 5.61 0.30
C THR A 161 1.59 4.33 -0.22
N TRP A 162 0.29 4.15 0.01
CA TRP A 162 -0.42 2.88 -0.24
C TRP A 162 0.28 1.68 0.43
N GLY A 163 0.86 1.87 1.62
CA GLY A 163 1.62 0.83 2.33
C GLY A 163 2.99 0.48 1.77
N LEU A 164 3.42 1.09 0.65
CA LEU A 164 4.75 0.88 0.05
C LEU A 164 5.73 1.96 0.50
N LEU A 165 6.91 1.54 0.96
CA LEU A 165 7.93 2.43 1.50
C LEU A 165 8.36 3.48 0.47
N GLN A 166 8.39 4.76 0.84
CA GLN A 166 8.86 5.85 0.00
C GLN A 166 10.23 6.35 0.42
N TYR A 167 10.48 6.54 1.71
CA TYR A 167 11.76 6.99 2.24
C TYR A 167 11.79 6.79 3.77
N VAL A 168 12.98 6.92 4.34
CA VAL A 168 13.21 6.98 5.79
C VAL A 168 13.79 8.34 6.14
N ALA A 169 13.31 8.94 7.22
CA ALA A 169 13.84 10.17 7.80
C ALA A 169 14.20 9.95 9.27
N ASP A 170 15.02 10.84 9.82
CA ASP A 170 15.34 10.86 11.25
C ASP A 170 14.21 11.52 12.07
#